data_AF-A0A1D8PNF9-F1
#
_entry.id   AF-A0A1D8PNF9-F1
#
_cell.length_a   1.000
_cell.length_b   1.000
_cell.length_c   1.000
_cell.angle_alpha   90.00
_cell.angle_beta   90.00
_cell.angle_gamma   90.00
#
_symmetry.space_group_name_H-M   'P 1'
#
loop_
_entity.id
_entity.type
_entity.pdbx_description
1 polymer ?
#
loop_
_entity_poly.entity_id
_entity_poly.type
_entity_poly.pdbx_seq_one_letter_code
_entity_poly.pdbx_strand_id
1 'polypeptide(L)'
;MLDELPELSYDYLGNTIVQKLFTLVESSLVKLMMVKEVAPYLTQLGIHKNGTWAIQKIINLCHSDYQQMYLIGASLKPYAVKLFNDQFGNYVIQGCIKFGSPFNDFVFEAMLDNFLEISVGRFGARCIRTILESCHDSSSTSPVTNEQVLLVAGLIIEFANELAVNSNGSLLITWYLDTFKDCDSKIELLMSKFLPNIRALCVHKLANLTVLKILNNRIDDKSRVATMDAIFNNKETLEYILQESDNSNTTAGPLFIYKILSNPTLADLVNQHIPTIRKILMELNIVNFQNYKKLMDEVGISSTRIGRNGSTKRNGATNGSSRRGGNMRGNKQDGYVTQVPPPPPQQQQQQQQQQYFVQGISNPPASLQQGQHSPIKPQLQQQQQQQQRSGSPPFQNRYIPMPQAPSQYNNVTPQMYMKQMYAQQQAQIQQQFYLQQQQQQQQQQQQQMSPQEFAVMQQLEQLSLSSAALGYNSNPGTPT
;
A
#
# COMPACT_ATOMS: atom_id res chain seq x y z
N MET A 1 10.61 12.83 36.59
CA MET A 1 10.69 12.98 35.12
C MET A 1 9.82 11.99 34.36
N LEU A 2 9.39 10.84 34.94
CA LEU A 2 8.51 9.91 34.22
C LEU A 2 7.20 10.57 33.79
N ASP A 3 6.53 11.24 34.71
CA ASP A 3 5.24 11.93 34.48
C ASP A 3 5.34 13.08 33.45
N GLU A 4 6.55 13.60 33.23
CA GLU A 4 6.84 14.70 32.30
C GLU A 4 7.12 14.21 30.87
N LEU A 5 7.28 12.90 30.66
CA LEU A 5 7.66 12.35 29.35
C LEU A 5 6.70 12.75 28.22
N PRO A 6 5.37 12.78 28.40
CA PRO A 6 4.46 13.22 27.35
C PRO A 6 4.67 14.70 26.97
N GLU A 7 4.77 15.60 27.95
CA GLU A 7 4.97 17.03 27.71
C GLU A 7 6.33 17.29 27.04
N LEU A 8 7.38 16.66 27.56
CA LEU A 8 8.71 16.74 26.96
C LEU A 8 8.72 16.25 25.52
N SER A 9 7.93 15.22 25.18
CA SER A 9 7.83 14.71 23.81
C SER A 9 7.23 15.74 22.83
N TYR A 10 6.38 16.65 23.29
CA TYR A 10 5.88 17.76 22.47
C TYR A 10 6.93 18.88 22.28
N ASP A 11 7.76 19.12 23.29
CA ASP A 11 8.71 20.22 23.28
C ASP A 11 9.78 20.08 22.19
N TYR A 12 10.25 21.23 21.66
CA TYR A 12 11.22 21.27 20.57
C TYR A 12 12.62 20.76 20.97
N LEU A 13 13.02 20.87 22.24
CA LEU A 13 14.24 20.27 22.79
C LEU A 13 13.94 19.00 23.59
N GLY A 14 12.86 19.00 24.36
CA GLY A 14 12.43 17.92 25.23
C GLY A 14 12.30 16.60 24.49
N ASN A 15 11.79 16.62 23.24
CA ASN A 15 11.67 15.40 22.44
C ASN A 15 13.04 14.74 22.23
N THR A 16 14.11 15.52 22.09
CA THR A 16 15.46 14.99 21.93
C THR A 16 15.99 14.39 23.23
N ILE A 17 15.56 14.91 24.39
CA ILE A 17 15.88 14.36 25.71
C ILE A 17 15.16 13.01 25.88
N VAL A 18 13.87 12.94 25.56
CA VAL A 18 13.09 11.69 25.59
C VAL A 18 13.75 10.62 24.71
N GLN A 19 14.14 10.97 23.48
CA GLN A 19 14.88 10.06 22.59
C GLN A 19 16.18 9.53 23.22
N LYS A 20 16.94 10.40 23.89
CA LYS A 20 18.19 10.02 24.57
C LYS A 20 17.92 9.15 25.79
N LEU A 21 16.89 9.45 26.59
CA LEU A 21 16.48 8.63 27.73
C LEU A 21 16.16 7.19 27.27
N PHE A 22 15.32 7.01 26.25
CA PHE A 22 15.01 5.67 25.71
C PHE A 22 16.24 4.95 25.13
N THR A 23 17.22 5.71 24.61
CA THR A 23 18.47 5.15 24.09
C THR A 23 19.42 4.70 25.20
N LEU A 24 19.52 5.46 26.28
CA LEU A 24 20.52 5.29 27.34
C LEU A 24 20.05 4.42 28.51
N VAL A 25 18.74 4.37 28.77
CA VAL A 25 18.19 3.48 29.80
C VAL A 25 18.38 2.04 29.34
N GLU A 26 19.03 1.19 30.12
CA GLU A 26 19.25 -0.22 29.78
C GLU A 26 18.16 -1.13 30.38
N SER A 27 17.63 -0.77 31.55
CA SER A 27 16.62 -1.58 32.25
C SER A 27 15.32 -1.71 31.45
N SER A 28 14.95 -2.94 31.09
CA SER A 28 13.67 -3.20 30.40
C SER A 28 12.47 -2.77 31.24
N LEU A 29 12.57 -2.92 32.57
CA LEU A 29 11.53 -2.50 33.51
C LEU A 29 11.32 -0.98 33.48
N VAL A 30 12.41 -0.20 33.52
CA VAL A 30 12.32 1.26 33.44
C VAL A 30 11.82 1.70 32.07
N LYS A 31 12.29 1.08 30.96
CA LYS A 31 11.72 1.35 29.63
C LYS A 31 10.23 1.05 29.57
N LEU A 32 9.77 -0.04 30.15
CA LEU A 32 8.35 -0.38 30.20
C LEU A 32 7.55 0.68 30.98
N MET A 33 8.07 1.17 32.11
CA MET A 33 7.46 2.29 32.85
C MET A 33 7.39 3.55 31.99
N MET A 34 8.46 3.89 31.28
CA MET A 34 8.48 5.03 30.35
C MET A 34 7.47 4.87 29.21
N VAL A 35 7.33 3.66 28.64
CA VAL A 35 6.32 3.35 27.62
C VAL A 35 4.91 3.54 28.19
N LYS A 36 4.64 3.09 29.41
CA LYS A 36 3.33 3.26 30.07
C LYS A 36 2.93 4.73 30.20
N GLU A 37 3.86 5.62 30.54
CA GLU A 37 3.58 7.06 30.64
C GLU A 37 3.23 7.70 29.30
N VAL A 38 3.92 7.32 28.22
CA VAL A 38 3.67 7.90 26.89
C VAL A 38 2.51 7.22 26.14
N ALA A 39 2.13 5.99 26.51
CA ALA A 39 1.15 5.17 25.80
C ALA A 39 -0.17 5.92 25.49
N PRO A 40 -0.80 6.60 26.48
CA PRO A 40 -2.06 7.32 26.26
C PRO A 40 -1.98 8.46 25.24
N TYR A 41 -0.77 8.95 24.96
CA TYR A 41 -0.50 10.12 24.12
C TYR A 41 0.14 9.77 22.78
N LEU A 42 0.41 8.49 22.52
CA LEU A 42 1.19 8.05 21.35
C LEU A 42 0.62 8.56 20.03
N THR A 43 -0.70 8.57 19.88
CA THR A 43 -1.34 9.04 18.66
C THR A 43 -1.15 10.54 18.46
N GLN A 44 -1.44 11.36 19.47
CA GLN A 44 -1.31 12.82 19.35
C GLN A 44 0.16 13.24 19.18
N LEU A 45 1.08 12.55 19.88
CA LEU A 45 2.51 12.74 19.70
C LEU A 45 2.98 12.29 18.31
N GLY A 46 2.46 11.17 17.79
CA GLY A 46 2.84 10.61 16.50
C GLY A 46 2.54 11.52 15.31
N ILE A 47 1.47 12.32 15.40
CA ILE A 47 1.08 13.33 14.40
C ILE A 47 1.64 14.73 14.70
N HIS A 48 2.37 14.90 15.80
CA HIS A 48 2.97 16.18 16.16
C HIS A 48 4.35 16.33 15.49
N LYS A 49 4.63 17.52 14.96
CA LYS A 49 5.89 17.84 14.25
C LYS A 49 7.17 17.52 15.03
N ASN A 50 7.14 17.64 16.36
CA ASN A 50 8.26 17.29 17.25
C ASN A 50 8.07 15.89 17.85
N GLY A 51 6.83 15.57 18.25
CA GLY A 51 6.51 14.33 18.98
C GLY A 51 6.77 13.10 18.14
N THR A 52 6.57 13.20 16.83
CA THR A 52 6.77 12.09 15.90
C THR A 52 8.19 11.54 15.96
N TRP A 53 9.21 12.39 16.19
CA TRP A 53 10.60 11.95 16.31
C TRP A 53 10.82 11.12 17.58
N ALA A 54 10.22 11.51 18.69
CA ALA A 54 10.26 10.73 19.92
C ALA A 54 9.53 9.40 19.75
N ILE A 55 8.32 9.39 19.19
CA ILE A 55 7.53 8.17 19.01
C ILE A 55 8.19 7.18 18.06
N GLN A 56 8.69 7.65 16.91
CA GLN A 56 9.43 6.80 15.99
C GLN A 56 10.69 6.21 16.67
N LYS A 57 11.39 6.99 17.50
CA LYS A 57 12.54 6.48 18.26
C LYS A 57 12.14 5.43 19.28
N ILE A 58 11.06 5.64 20.02
CA ILE A 58 10.52 4.69 21.01
C ILE A 58 10.17 3.37 20.32
N ILE A 59 9.38 3.41 19.24
CA ILE A 59 9.03 2.22 18.45
C ILE A 59 10.28 1.50 17.94
N ASN A 60 11.26 2.23 17.43
CA ASN A 60 12.52 1.64 16.96
C ASN A 60 13.36 1.00 18.07
N LEU A 61 13.16 1.34 19.34
CA LEU A 61 13.92 0.78 20.46
C LEU A 61 13.15 -0.28 21.26
N CYS A 62 11.82 -0.31 21.15
CA CYS A 62 10.92 -1.20 21.88
C CYS A 62 10.54 -2.48 21.11
N HIS A 63 11.30 -2.86 20.07
CA HIS A 63 10.98 -3.99 19.18
C HIS A 63 11.43 -5.36 19.71
N SER A 64 11.98 -5.44 20.93
CA SER A 64 12.50 -6.67 21.53
C SER A 64 11.76 -7.11 22.80
N ASP A 65 10.81 -6.32 23.29
CA ASP A 65 10.06 -6.59 24.52
C ASP A 65 8.56 -6.66 24.22
N TYR A 66 7.94 -7.81 24.51
CA TYR A 66 6.54 -8.06 24.14
C TYR A 66 5.55 -7.15 24.86
N GLN A 67 5.84 -6.72 26.10
CA GLN A 67 4.94 -5.85 26.86
C GLN A 67 4.97 -4.43 26.28
N GLN A 68 6.16 -3.95 25.89
CA GLN A 68 6.32 -2.67 25.24
C GLN A 68 5.63 -2.66 23.87
N MET A 69 5.85 -3.68 23.03
CA MET A 69 5.19 -3.81 21.72
C MET A 69 3.67 -3.86 21.85
N TYR A 70 3.15 -4.66 22.80
CA TYR A 70 1.72 -4.78 23.05
C TYR A 70 1.09 -3.44 23.46
N LEU A 71 1.69 -2.72 24.41
CA LEU A 71 1.17 -1.42 24.87
C LEU A 71 1.17 -0.38 23.75
N ILE A 72 2.24 -0.33 22.95
CA ILE A 72 2.34 0.57 21.81
C ILE A 72 1.26 0.25 20.78
N GLY A 73 1.15 -1.01 20.35
CA GLY A 73 0.15 -1.45 19.37
C GLY A 73 -1.28 -1.18 19.85
N ALA A 74 -1.60 -1.54 21.10
CA ALA A 74 -2.93 -1.31 21.68
C ALA A 74 -3.31 0.18 21.74
N SER A 75 -2.35 1.07 21.99
CA SER A 75 -2.58 2.52 22.06
C SER A 75 -2.77 3.16 20.68
N LEU A 76 -2.12 2.62 19.64
CA LEU A 76 -2.19 3.13 18.27
C LEU A 76 -3.40 2.56 17.50
N LYS A 77 -3.82 1.32 17.79
CA LYS A 77 -4.87 0.59 17.06
C LYS A 77 -6.16 1.39 16.83
N PRO A 78 -6.76 2.07 17.83
CA PRO A 78 -8.00 2.83 17.63
C PRO A 78 -7.88 4.02 16.66
N TYR A 79 -6.66 4.46 16.37
CA TYR A 79 -6.37 5.63 15.54
C TYR A 79 -5.55 5.29 14.29
N ALA A 80 -5.37 4.00 13.99
CA ALA A 80 -4.48 3.53 12.93
C ALA A 80 -4.82 4.17 11.57
N VAL A 81 -6.10 4.28 11.22
CA VAL A 81 -6.56 4.93 9.96
C VAL A 81 -6.13 6.40 9.88
N LYS A 82 -6.29 7.15 10.98
CA LYS A 82 -5.85 8.56 11.06
C LYS A 82 -4.34 8.67 10.90
N LEU A 83 -3.59 7.76 11.55
CA LEU A 83 -2.13 7.73 11.46
C LEU A 83 -1.67 7.40 10.04
N PHE A 84 -2.26 6.40 9.37
CA PHE A 84 -1.96 6.08 7.97
C PHE A 84 -2.06 7.29 7.04
N ASN A 85 -3.09 8.11 7.25
CA ASN A 85 -3.40 9.26 6.40
C ASN A 85 -2.79 10.58 6.88
N ASP A 86 -2.01 10.58 7.96
CA ASP A 86 -1.28 11.76 8.44
C ASP A 86 0.12 11.87 7.83
N GLN A 87 0.62 13.10 7.67
CA GLN A 87 1.95 13.38 7.09
C GLN A 87 3.12 12.87 7.94
N PHE A 88 2.94 12.69 9.25
CA PHE A 88 3.94 12.15 10.18
C PHE A 88 3.54 10.77 10.71
N GLY A 89 2.26 10.59 11.05
CA GLY A 89 1.71 9.36 11.62
C GLY A 89 1.93 8.12 10.74
N ASN A 90 2.04 8.29 9.42
CA ASN A 90 2.30 7.16 8.52
C ASN A 90 3.67 6.51 8.78
N TYR A 91 4.67 7.28 9.22
CA TYR A 91 5.99 6.75 9.60
C TYR A 91 5.95 6.04 10.95
N VAL A 92 5.05 6.45 11.86
CA VAL A 92 4.78 5.75 13.12
C VAL A 92 4.23 4.35 12.83
N ILE A 93 3.24 4.24 11.94
CA ILE A 93 2.68 2.95 11.49
C ILE A 93 3.74 2.07 10.84
N GLN A 94 4.56 2.61 9.93
CA GLN A 94 5.67 1.87 9.31
C GLN A 94 6.66 1.34 10.34
N GLY A 95 6.96 2.12 11.39
CA GLY A 95 7.84 1.70 12.48
C GLY A 95 7.32 0.45 13.20
N CYS A 96 6.00 0.36 13.43
CA CYS A 96 5.37 -0.76 14.13
C CYS A 96 5.44 -2.08 13.36
N ILE A 97 5.70 -2.06 12.04
CA ILE A 97 5.88 -3.29 11.26
C ILE A 97 6.99 -4.16 11.84
N LYS A 98 8.08 -3.54 12.33
CA LYS A 98 9.25 -4.22 12.91
C LYS A 98 8.94 -5.10 14.12
N PHE A 99 7.77 -4.93 14.75
CA PHE A 99 7.36 -5.77 15.87
C PHE A 99 7.02 -7.20 15.45
N GLY A 100 6.74 -7.44 14.17
CA GLY A 100 6.34 -8.75 13.65
C GLY A 100 4.95 -9.18 14.14
N SER A 101 4.41 -10.24 13.55
CA SER A 101 3.17 -10.85 14.05
C SER A 101 3.44 -11.54 15.40
N PRO A 102 2.53 -11.44 16.40
CA PRO A 102 1.19 -10.84 16.33
C PRO A 102 1.14 -9.33 16.63
N PHE A 103 2.27 -8.70 16.96
CA PHE A 103 2.30 -7.32 17.47
C PHE A 103 2.09 -6.25 16.40
N ASN A 104 2.29 -6.57 15.12
CA ASN A 104 1.98 -5.70 14.00
C ASN A 104 0.60 -5.98 13.37
N ASP A 105 -0.13 -7.01 13.84
CA ASP A 105 -1.41 -7.42 13.23
C ASP A 105 -2.43 -6.28 13.23
N PHE A 106 -2.43 -5.40 14.24
CA PHE A 106 -3.32 -4.23 14.30
C PHE A 106 -3.22 -3.30 13.08
N VAL A 107 -2.05 -3.26 12.43
CA VAL A 107 -1.82 -2.47 11.21
C VAL A 107 -2.61 -3.09 10.05
N PHE A 108 -2.57 -4.41 9.94
CA PHE A 108 -3.25 -5.16 8.89
C PHE A 108 -4.75 -5.28 9.16
N GLU A 109 -5.18 -5.38 10.41
CA GLU A 109 -6.59 -5.26 10.81
C GLU A 109 -7.15 -3.89 10.40
N ALA A 110 -6.43 -2.79 10.66
CA ALA A 110 -6.84 -1.46 10.23
C ALA A 110 -6.94 -1.33 8.70
N MET A 111 -6.01 -1.96 7.96
CA MET A 111 -6.10 -2.06 6.50
C MET A 111 -7.33 -2.85 6.07
N LEU A 112 -7.62 -3.99 6.69
CA LEU A 112 -8.79 -4.82 6.38
C LEU A 112 -10.10 -4.06 6.58
N ASP A 113 -10.23 -3.37 7.70
CA ASP A 113 -11.47 -2.68 8.07
C ASP A 113 -11.72 -1.41 7.24
N ASN A 114 -10.66 -0.69 6.82
CA ASN A 114 -10.76 0.64 6.21
C ASN A 114 -9.89 0.81 4.95
N PHE A 115 -9.69 -0.27 4.19
CA PHE A 115 -8.72 -0.31 3.09
C PHE A 115 -8.90 0.84 2.09
N LEU A 116 -10.14 1.07 1.64
CA LEU A 116 -10.41 2.08 0.61
C LEU A 116 -10.10 3.50 1.12
N GLU A 117 -10.44 3.83 2.36
CA GLU A 117 -10.13 5.14 2.97
C GLU A 117 -8.62 5.39 3.07
N ILE A 118 -7.85 4.36 3.42
CA ILE A 118 -6.39 4.46 3.53
C ILE A 118 -5.75 4.55 2.14
N SER A 119 -6.13 3.66 1.23
CA SER A 119 -5.46 3.44 -0.06
C SER A 119 -5.68 4.56 -1.09
N VAL A 120 -6.70 5.39 -0.93
CA VAL A 120 -6.90 6.59 -1.78
C VAL A 120 -6.22 7.84 -1.21
N GLY A 121 -5.78 7.80 0.05
CA GLY A 121 -5.05 8.86 0.73
C GLY A 121 -3.61 9.00 0.22
N ARG A 122 -3.09 10.24 0.19
CA ARG A 122 -1.71 10.53 -0.27
C ARG A 122 -0.67 9.78 0.54
N PHE A 123 -0.80 9.80 1.87
CA PHE A 123 0.13 9.16 2.79
C PHE A 123 -0.20 7.68 2.95
N GLY A 124 -1.48 7.32 3.09
CA GLY A 124 -1.92 5.94 3.28
C GLY A 124 -1.49 5.00 2.16
N ALA A 125 -1.70 5.36 0.89
CA ALA A 125 -1.27 4.54 -0.25
C ALA A 125 0.24 4.29 -0.28
N ARG A 126 1.04 5.32 0.05
CA ARG A 126 2.51 5.21 0.10
C ARG A 126 2.95 4.38 1.29
N CYS A 127 2.30 4.55 2.44
CA CYS A 127 2.53 3.75 3.63
C CYS A 127 2.29 2.26 3.36
N ILE A 128 1.11 1.89 2.81
CA ILE A 128 0.80 0.51 2.42
C ILE A 128 1.89 -0.03 1.48
N ARG A 129 2.25 0.74 0.44
CA ARG A 129 3.30 0.33 -0.50
C ARG A 129 4.64 0.06 0.19
N THR A 130 5.10 0.95 1.06
CA THR A 130 6.36 0.76 1.81
C THR A 130 6.30 -0.47 2.71
N ILE A 131 5.18 -0.71 3.38
CA ILE A 131 4.96 -1.91 4.21
C ILE A 131 5.09 -3.17 3.35
N LEU A 132 4.46 -3.18 2.18
CA LEU A 132 4.55 -4.30 1.24
C LEU A 132 5.93 -4.47 0.60
N GLU A 133 6.72 -3.41 0.45
CA GLU A 133 8.09 -3.50 -0.06
C GLU A 133 9.07 -4.04 1.00
N SER A 134 8.75 -3.90 2.30
CA SER A 134 9.56 -4.43 3.40
C SER A 134 9.57 -5.96 3.49
N CYS A 135 8.70 -6.67 2.76
CA CYS A 135 8.69 -8.14 2.74
C CYS A 135 9.82 -8.75 1.91
N HIS A 136 10.46 -7.95 1.04
CA HIS A 136 11.53 -8.39 0.15
C HIS A 136 12.94 -8.11 0.69
N ASP A 137 13.04 -7.50 1.89
CA ASP A 137 14.33 -7.26 2.52
C ASP A 137 14.97 -8.61 2.89
N SER A 138 16.14 -8.85 2.29
CA SER A 138 16.83 -10.16 2.22
C SER A 138 17.35 -10.70 3.57
N SER A 139 16.86 -10.18 4.70
CA SER A 139 17.02 -10.78 6.01
C SER A 139 16.06 -11.95 6.16
N SER A 140 16.56 -13.08 6.65
CA SER A 140 15.88 -14.38 6.78
C SER A 140 14.56 -14.41 7.58
N THR A 141 14.07 -13.27 8.06
CA THR A 141 12.77 -13.11 8.72
C THR A 141 12.20 -11.73 8.37
N SER A 142 11.43 -11.66 7.28
CA SER A 142 10.62 -10.47 6.99
C SER A 142 9.67 -10.21 8.18
N PRO A 143 9.54 -8.96 8.65
CA PRO A 143 8.58 -8.62 9.69
C PRO A 143 7.12 -8.73 9.23
N VAL A 144 6.88 -8.74 7.92
CA VAL A 144 5.57 -8.95 7.30
C VAL A 144 5.45 -10.41 6.85
N THR A 145 4.41 -11.11 7.29
CA THR A 145 4.20 -12.51 6.93
C THR A 145 3.59 -12.65 5.53
N ASN A 146 3.67 -13.85 4.93
CA ASN A 146 3.05 -14.10 3.63
C ASN A 146 1.51 -13.96 3.69
N GLU A 147 0.89 -14.34 4.82
CA GLU A 147 -0.55 -14.18 5.04
C GLU A 147 -0.94 -12.70 5.02
N GLN A 148 -0.12 -11.83 5.62
CA GLN A 148 -0.32 -10.38 5.62
C GLN A 148 -0.16 -9.79 4.20
N VAL A 149 0.84 -10.25 3.42
CA VAL A 149 1.00 -9.83 2.01
C VAL A 149 -0.22 -10.25 1.18
N LEU A 150 -0.68 -11.50 1.32
CA LEU A 150 -1.83 -12.04 0.61
C LEU A 150 -3.13 -11.33 0.98
N LEU A 151 -3.33 -10.99 2.26
CA LEU A 151 -4.46 -10.18 2.72
C LEU A 151 -4.53 -8.85 1.96
N VAL A 152 -3.43 -8.11 1.94
CA VAL A 152 -3.39 -6.80 1.27
C VAL A 152 -3.50 -6.94 -0.25
N ALA A 153 -2.88 -7.95 -0.84
CA ALA A 153 -3.05 -8.26 -2.26
C ALA A 153 -4.52 -8.57 -2.61
N GLY A 154 -5.23 -9.30 -1.77
CA GLY A 154 -6.67 -9.54 -1.88
C GLY A 154 -7.49 -8.27 -1.81
N LEU A 155 -7.17 -7.36 -0.88
CA LEU A 155 -7.82 -6.05 -0.77
C LEU A 155 -7.58 -5.17 -2.01
N ILE A 156 -6.37 -5.19 -2.57
CA ILE A 156 -6.06 -4.48 -3.84
C ILE A 156 -6.95 -4.96 -4.98
N ILE A 157 -7.17 -6.28 -5.08
CA ILE A 157 -8.06 -6.85 -6.10
C ILE A 157 -9.51 -6.45 -5.81
N GLU A 158 -9.95 -6.53 -4.55
CA GLU A 158 -11.33 -6.24 -4.18
C GLU A 158 -11.75 -4.83 -4.58
N PHE A 159 -10.88 -3.84 -4.32
CA PHE A 159 -11.11 -2.41 -4.61
C PHE A 159 -10.44 -1.93 -5.90
N ALA A 160 -10.13 -2.84 -6.83
CA ALA A 160 -9.29 -2.53 -7.99
C ALA A 160 -9.84 -1.38 -8.86
N ASN A 161 -11.16 -1.31 -9.04
CA ASN A 161 -11.80 -0.30 -9.89
C ASN A 161 -11.61 1.12 -9.30
N GLU A 162 -11.79 1.26 -7.99
CA GLU A 162 -11.62 2.49 -7.23
C GLU A 162 -10.16 2.93 -7.19
N LEU A 163 -9.24 1.98 -6.99
CA LEU A 163 -7.81 2.25 -6.99
C LEU A 163 -7.31 2.71 -8.37
N ALA A 164 -7.76 2.08 -9.46
CA ALA A 164 -7.29 2.38 -10.81
C ALA A 164 -7.64 3.80 -11.28
N VAL A 165 -8.75 4.36 -10.79
CA VAL A 165 -9.18 5.73 -11.10
C VAL A 165 -8.60 6.79 -10.14
N ASN A 166 -7.98 6.37 -9.02
CA ASN A 166 -7.38 7.27 -8.05
C ASN A 166 -5.85 7.41 -8.23
N SER A 167 -5.33 8.64 -8.21
CA SER A 167 -3.90 8.91 -8.38
C SER A 167 -2.99 8.26 -7.33
N ASN A 168 -3.44 8.14 -6.07
CA ASN A 168 -2.70 7.46 -5.02
C ASN A 168 -2.94 5.94 -5.07
N GLY A 169 -4.20 5.52 -5.23
CA GLY A 169 -4.57 4.11 -5.30
C GLY A 169 -3.89 3.36 -6.46
N SER A 170 -3.66 4.04 -7.59
CA SER A 170 -2.94 3.47 -8.74
C SER A 170 -1.51 3.02 -8.44
N LEU A 171 -0.89 3.53 -7.36
CA LEU A 171 0.41 3.07 -6.88
C LEU A 171 0.35 1.63 -6.38
N LEU A 172 -0.76 1.23 -5.75
CA LEU A 172 -0.96 -0.14 -5.25
C LEU A 172 -1.26 -1.11 -6.38
N ILE A 173 -2.03 -0.68 -7.39
CA ILE A 173 -2.22 -1.44 -8.63
C ILE A 173 -0.87 -1.67 -9.34
N THR A 174 -0.02 -0.64 -9.36
CA THR A 174 1.33 -0.73 -9.94
C THR A 174 2.20 -1.72 -9.16
N TRP A 175 2.20 -1.65 -7.82
CA TRP A 175 2.90 -2.63 -6.97
C TRP A 175 2.40 -4.06 -7.22
N TYR A 176 1.09 -4.26 -7.34
CA TYR A 176 0.50 -5.57 -7.60
C TYR A 176 0.93 -6.14 -8.96
N LEU A 177 0.97 -5.31 -9.99
CA LEU A 177 1.39 -5.72 -11.34
C LEU A 177 2.91 -5.95 -11.44
N ASP A 178 3.74 -5.10 -10.84
CA ASP A 178 5.21 -5.16 -11.03
C ASP A 178 5.90 -6.01 -9.98
N THR A 179 5.53 -5.85 -8.71
CA THR A 179 6.28 -6.37 -7.56
C THR A 179 5.71 -7.68 -7.05
N PHE A 180 4.39 -7.78 -6.81
CA PHE A 180 3.77 -8.98 -6.24
C PHE A 180 3.96 -10.22 -7.13
N LYS A 181 4.59 -11.29 -6.62
CA LYS A 181 4.90 -12.51 -7.39
C LYS A 181 4.22 -13.79 -6.89
N ASP A 182 3.51 -13.74 -5.75
CA ASP A 182 3.02 -14.96 -5.09
C ASP A 182 1.77 -15.57 -5.72
N CYS A 183 1.34 -15.06 -6.88
CA CYS A 183 0.16 -15.55 -7.61
C CYS A 183 0.38 -15.50 -9.12
N ASP A 184 0.42 -16.67 -9.76
CA ASP A 184 0.57 -16.79 -11.22
C ASP A 184 -0.63 -16.19 -11.97
N SER A 185 -1.84 -16.34 -11.41
CA SER A 185 -3.09 -15.82 -11.98
C SER A 185 -3.39 -14.36 -11.61
N LYS A 186 -2.40 -13.59 -11.13
CA LYS A 186 -2.65 -12.24 -10.61
C LYS A 186 -3.30 -11.29 -11.62
N ILE A 187 -2.90 -11.38 -12.89
CA ILE A 187 -3.46 -10.51 -13.94
C ILE A 187 -4.89 -10.95 -14.28
N GLU A 188 -5.15 -12.26 -14.34
CA GLU A 188 -6.50 -12.81 -14.52
C GLU A 188 -7.44 -12.36 -13.38
N LEU A 189 -7.00 -12.43 -12.13
CA LEU A 189 -7.78 -11.96 -10.98
C LEU A 189 -8.09 -10.47 -11.05
N LEU A 190 -7.09 -9.64 -11.40
CA LEU A 190 -7.31 -8.20 -11.60
C LEU A 190 -8.30 -7.94 -12.75
N MET A 191 -8.16 -8.67 -13.86
CA MET A 191 -9.04 -8.51 -15.02
C MET A 191 -10.47 -8.96 -14.75
N SER A 192 -10.70 -9.91 -13.85
CA SER A 192 -12.05 -10.28 -13.41
C SER A 192 -12.84 -9.10 -12.83
N LYS A 193 -12.16 -8.13 -12.23
CA LYS A 193 -12.74 -6.90 -11.68
C LYS A 193 -12.85 -5.77 -12.71
N PHE A 194 -11.92 -5.71 -13.67
CA PHE A 194 -11.87 -4.67 -14.70
C PHE A 194 -12.79 -4.92 -15.89
N LEU A 195 -12.94 -6.16 -16.35
CA LEU A 195 -13.72 -6.48 -17.56
C LEU A 195 -15.16 -5.93 -17.51
N PRO A 196 -15.92 -6.05 -16.38
CA PRO A 196 -17.25 -5.46 -16.29
C PRO A 196 -17.28 -3.92 -16.45
N ASN A 197 -16.18 -3.24 -16.11
CA ASN A 197 -16.06 -1.78 -16.12
C ASN A 197 -15.16 -1.25 -17.25
N ILE A 198 -14.78 -2.10 -18.21
CA ILE A 198 -13.70 -1.83 -19.17
C ILE A 198 -13.93 -0.53 -19.95
N ARG A 199 -15.19 -0.25 -20.35
CA ARG A 199 -15.55 0.96 -21.10
C ARG A 199 -15.24 2.24 -20.32
N ALA A 200 -15.50 2.25 -19.00
CA ALA A 200 -15.24 3.39 -18.14
C ALA A 200 -13.73 3.55 -17.84
N LEU A 201 -13.03 2.42 -17.64
CA LEU A 201 -11.58 2.43 -17.39
C LEU A 201 -10.79 2.94 -18.60
N CYS A 202 -11.19 2.58 -19.82
CA CYS A 202 -10.52 3.00 -21.06
C CYS A 202 -10.62 4.51 -21.34
N VAL A 203 -11.72 5.15 -20.93
CA VAL A 203 -11.92 6.61 -21.09
C VAL A 203 -11.39 7.42 -19.89
N HIS A 204 -11.01 6.76 -18.79
CA HIS A 204 -10.45 7.45 -17.64
C HIS A 204 -8.95 7.74 -17.85
N LYS A 205 -8.54 9.00 -17.63
CA LYS A 205 -7.18 9.51 -17.91
C LYS A 205 -6.03 8.73 -17.24
N LEU A 206 -6.31 8.13 -16.07
CA LEU A 206 -5.34 7.35 -15.30
C LEU A 206 -5.50 5.84 -15.52
N ALA A 207 -6.67 5.27 -15.21
CA ALA A 207 -6.95 3.85 -15.34
C ALA A 207 -6.64 3.25 -16.73
N ASN A 208 -6.77 4.02 -17.81
CA ASN A 208 -6.43 3.54 -19.14
C ASN A 208 -4.93 3.19 -19.29
N LEU A 209 -4.05 3.77 -18.46
CA LEU A 209 -2.63 3.42 -18.42
C LEU A 209 -2.43 2.02 -17.83
N THR A 210 -3.23 1.65 -16.83
CA THR A 210 -3.25 0.30 -16.27
C THR A 210 -3.73 -0.72 -17.30
N VAL A 211 -4.82 -0.42 -18.01
CA VAL A 211 -5.32 -1.30 -19.09
C VAL A 211 -4.26 -1.47 -20.18
N LEU A 212 -3.62 -0.37 -20.60
CA LEU A 212 -2.53 -0.43 -21.58
C LEU A 212 -1.33 -1.25 -21.07
N LYS A 213 -1.02 -1.18 -19.77
CA LYS A 213 0.04 -1.99 -19.16
C LYS A 213 -0.28 -3.48 -19.18
N ILE A 214 -1.53 -3.85 -18.93
CA ILE A 214 -2.00 -5.23 -19.01
C ILE A 214 -1.93 -5.73 -20.46
N LEU A 215 -2.41 -4.94 -21.43
CA LEU A 215 -2.31 -5.30 -22.87
C LEU A 215 -0.85 -5.50 -23.32
N ASN A 216 0.08 -4.72 -22.78
CA ASN A 216 1.51 -4.86 -23.06
C ASN A 216 2.18 -6.08 -22.40
N ASN A 217 1.50 -6.73 -21.46
CA ASN A 217 2.04 -7.93 -20.82
C ASN A 217 1.95 -9.12 -21.81
N ARG A 218 3.11 -9.68 -22.14
CA ARG A 218 3.22 -10.83 -23.08
C ARG A 218 3.19 -12.19 -22.39
N ILE A 219 3.23 -12.23 -21.07
CA ILE A 219 3.24 -13.47 -20.29
C ILE A 219 1.81 -14.00 -20.18
N ASP A 220 0.84 -13.14 -19.87
CA ASP A 220 -0.57 -13.52 -19.73
C ASP A 220 -1.38 -13.21 -21.00
N ASP A 221 -1.26 -14.09 -22.00
CA ASP A 221 -1.97 -13.94 -23.27
C ASP A 221 -3.49 -14.07 -23.12
N LYS A 222 -3.96 -14.88 -22.15
CA LYS A 222 -5.39 -15.10 -21.91
C LYS A 222 -6.09 -13.80 -21.51
N SER A 223 -5.55 -13.07 -20.52
CA SER A 223 -6.11 -11.78 -20.12
C SER A 223 -5.96 -10.72 -21.21
N ARG A 224 -4.87 -10.77 -21.98
CA ARG A 224 -4.65 -9.85 -23.10
C ARG A 224 -5.71 -10.01 -24.19
N VAL A 225 -5.98 -11.24 -24.63
CA VAL A 225 -7.03 -11.54 -25.62
C VAL A 225 -8.41 -11.17 -25.07
N ALA A 226 -8.74 -11.56 -23.84
CA ALA A 226 -10.03 -11.20 -23.22
C ALA A 226 -10.24 -9.68 -23.14
N THR A 227 -9.19 -8.91 -22.84
CA THR A 227 -9.23 -7.44 -22.82
C THR A 227 -9.46 -6.87 -24.23
N MET A 228 -8.76 -7.41 -25.24
CA MET A 228 -8.93 -7.02 -26.64
C MET A 228 -10.36 -7.30 -27.13
N ASP A 229 -10.90 -8.48 -26.84
CA ASP A 229 -12.28 -8.84 -27.20
C ASP A 229 -13.30 -7.90 -26.55
N ALA A 230 -13.12 -7.60 -25.26
CA ALA A 230 -14.02 -6.71 -24.54
C ALA A 230 -14.02 -5.27 -25.08
N ILE A 231 -12.89 -4.80 -25.62
CA ILE A 231 -12.74 -3.45 -26.18
C ILE A 231 -13.21 -3.38 -27.64
N PHE A 232 -12.76 -4.31 -28.49
CA PHE A 232 -12.87 -4.20 -29.94
C PHE A 232 -13.94 -5.10 -30.58
N ASN A 233 -14.28 -6.23 -29.96
CA ASN A 233 -15.35 -7.12 -30.44
C ASN A 233 -16.73 -6.76 -29.89
N ASN A 234 -16.81 -5.77 -28.99
CA ASN A 234 -18.06 -5.15 -28.56
C ASN A 234 -18.20 -3.76 -29.20
N LYS A 235 -19.11 -3.62 -30.17
CA LYS A 235 -19.35 -2.35 -30.89
C LYS A 235 -19.78 -1.23 -29.94
N GLU A 236 -20.65 -1.51 -28.98
CA GLU A 236 -21.14 -0.51 -28.02
C GLU A 236 -20.01 -0.01 -27.11
N THR A 237 -19.12 -0.90 -26.66
CA THR A 237 -17.93 -0.51 -25.90
C THR A 237 -17.01 0.39 -26.72
N LEU A 238 -16.73 0.01 -27.97
CA LEU A 238 -15.85 0.78 -28.85
C LEU A 238 -16.44 2.16 -29.19
N GLU A 239 -17.74 2.24 -29.45
CA GLU A 239 -18.47 3.50 -29.64
C GLU A 239 -18.39 4.39 -28.40
N TYR A 240 -18.63 3.82 -27.20
CA TYR A 240 -18.50 4.54 -25.94
C TYR A 240 -17.09 5.11 -25.72
N ILE A 241 -16.05 4.34 -26.05
CA ILE A 241 -14.65 4.78 -25.90
C ILE A 241 -14.30 5.90 -26.90
N LEU A 242 -14.86 5.87 -28.10
CA LEU A 242 -14.56 6.82 -29.16
C LEU A 242 -15.42 8.10 -29.10
N GLN A 243 -16.58 8.08 -28.44
CA GLN A 243 -17.48 9.22 -28.32
C GLN A 243 -16.86 10.35 -27.47
N GLU A 244 -17.10 11.61 -27.84
CA GLU A 244 -16.81 12.76 -26.97
C GLU A 244 -17.79 12.73 -25.79
N SER A 245 -17.31 12.62 -24.55
CA SER A 245 -18.19 12.75 -23.38
C SER A 245 -18.57 14.22 -23.19
N ASP A 246 -19.87 14.54 -23.16
CA ASP A 246 -20.38 15.91 -22.98
C ASP A 246 -19.87 16.60 -21.69
N ASN A 247 -19.48 15.82 -20.68
CA ASN A 247 -19.21 16.31 -19.32
C ASN A 247 -17.73 16.38 -18.94
N SER A 248 -16.80 16.15 -19.85
CA SER A 248 -15.38 16.38 -19.58
C SER A 248 -14.60 16.47 -20.88
N ASN A 249 -13.66 17.43 -20.98
CA ASN A 249 -12.64 17.53 -22.04
C ASN A 249 -11.67 16.32 -22.03
N THR A 250 -12.16 15.10 -21.88
CA THR A 250 -11.34 13.90 -21.81
C THR A 250 -11.17 13.31 -23.20
N THR A 251 -10.10 13.75 -23.86
CA THR A 251 -9.57 13.14 -25.09
C THR A 251 -8.98 11.74 -24.83
N ALA A 252 -9.28 11.13 -23.69
CA ALA A 252 -8.58 9.99 -23.15
C ALA A 252 -8.93 8.71 -23.92
N GLY A 253 -10.20 8.52 -24.29
CA GLY A 253 -10.66 7.36 -25.06
C GLY A 253 -10.04 7.29 -26.47
N PRO A 254 -10.20 8.31 -27.32
CA PRO A 254 -9.59 8.32 -28.65
C PRO A 254 -8.06 8.21 -28.60
N LEU A 255 -7.41 8.89 -27.65
CA LEU A 255 -5.97 8.81 -27.45
C LEU A 255 -5.53 7.41 -26.98
N PHE A 256 -6.35 6.73 -26.16
CA PHE A 256 -6.11 5.37 -25.71
C PHE A 256 -6.18 4.36 -26.88
N ILE A 257 -7.20 4.46 -27.74
CA ILE A 257 -7.30 3.62 -28.94
C ILE A 257 -6.11 3.88 -29.89
N TYR A 258 -5.73 5.14 -30.09
CA TYR A 258 -4.52 5.48 -30.85
C TYR A 258 -3.25 4.85 -30.25
N LYS A 259 -3.09 4.87 -28.92
CA LYS A 259 -1.94 4.23 -28.24
C LYS A 259 -1.93 2.71 -28.44
N ILE A 260 -3.10 2.07 -28.54
CA ILE A 260 -3.19 0.63 -28.84
C ILE A 260 -2.79 0.37 -30.30
N LEU A 261 -3.34 1.12 -31.26
CA LEU A 261 -3.06 0.95 -32.69
C LEU A 261 -1.59 1.20 -33.03
N SER A 262 -1.02 2.27 -32.48
CA SER A 262 0.39 2.66 -32.71
C SER A 262 1.40 1.77 -31.98
N ASN A 263 0.95 0.77 -31.22
CA ASN A 263 1.80 -0.14 -30.47
C ASN A 263 2.16 -1.37 -31.33
N PRO A 264 3.43 -1.53 -31.77
CA PRO A 264 3.82 -2.64 -32.63
C PRO A 264 3.62 -4.02 -31.99
N THR A 265 3.62 -4.07 -30.66
CA THR A 265 3.45 -5.33 -29.90
C THR A 265 2.02 -5.86 -29.93
N LEU A 266 1.06 -5.03 -30.34
CA LEU A 266 -0.37 -5.35 -30.43
C LEU A 266 -0.87 -5.40 -31.88
N ALA A 267 0.00 -5.15 -32.87
CA ALA A 267 -0.40 -4.98 -34.27
C ALA A 267 -1.24 -6.16 -34.80
N ASP A 268 -0.80 -7.40 -34.52
CA ASP A 268 -1.49 -8.61 -34.96
C ASP A 268 -2.91 -8.74 -34.40
N LEU A 269 -3.16 -8.21 -33.20
CA LEU A 269 -4.46 -8.26 -32.54
C LEU A 269 -5.39 -7.14 -33.01
N VAL A 270 -4.85 -5.97 -33.38
CA VAL A 270 -5.65 -4.75 -33.63
C VAL A 270 -5.99 -4.57 -35.11
N ASN A 271 -5.15 -5.05 -36.03
CA ASN A 271 -5.29 -4.79 -37.48
C ASN A 271 -6.67 -5.15 -38.05
N GLN A 272 -7.27 -6.24 -37.58
CA GLN A 272 -8.61 -6.68 -38.00
C GLN A 272 -9.73 -5.69 -37.62
N HIS A 273 -9.51 -4.83 -36.62
CA HIS A 273 -10.51 -3.90 -36.11
C HIS A 273 -10.44 -2.50 -36.76
N ILE A 274 -9.39 -2.20 -37.53
CA ILE A 274 -9.20 -0.90 -38.21
C ILE A 274 -10.42 -0.49 -39.08
N PRO A 275 -11.03 -1.39 -39.90
CA PRO A 275 -12.23 -1.04 -40.67
C PRO A 275 -13.41 -0.62 -39.79
N THR A 276 -13.61 -1.29 -38.65
CA THR A 276 -14.69 -0.99 -37.69
C THR A 276 -14.46 0.37 -37.01
N ILE A 277 -13.24 0.64 -36.54
CA ILE A 277 -12.87 1.93 -35.92
C ILE A 277 -13.09 3.07 -36.93
N ARG A 278 -12.62 2.89 -38.16
CA ARG A 278 -12.80 3.88 -39.24
C ARG A 278 -14.27 4.14 -39.54
N LYS A 279 -15.11 3.11 -39.56
CA LYS A 279 -16.57 3.26 -39.74
C LYS A 279 -17.18 4.11 -38.62
N ILE A 280 -16.88 3.78 -37.35
CA ILE A 280 -17.40 4.53 -36.19
C ILE A 280 -16.94 5.99 -36.24
N LEU A 281 -15.67 6.25 -36.52
CA LEU A 281 -15.13 7.62 -36.61
C LEU A 281 -15.78 8.46 -37.72
N MET A 282 -16.25 7.85 -38.80
CA MET A 282 -16.99 8.54 -39.87
C MET A 282 -18.46 8.83 -39.50
N GLU A 283 -19.03 8.05 -38.57
CA GLU A 283 -20.41 8.18 -38.08
C GLU A 283 -20.51 9.13 -36.87
N LEU A 284 -19.42 9.32 -36.11
CA LEU A 284 -19.36 10.23 -34.96
C LEU A 284 -19.40 11.70 -35.36
N ASN A 285 -20.21 12.49 -34.63
CA ASN A 285 -20.23 13.95 -34.75
C ASN A 285 -19.10 14.59 -33.93
N ILE A 286 -17.88 14.57 -34.47
CA ILE A 286 -16.68 15.08 -33.78
C ILE A 286 -16.63 16.61 -33.85
N VAL A 287 -16.74 17.28 -32.71
CA VAL A 287 -16.68 18.75 -32.64
C VAL A 287 -15.24 19.24 -32.65
N ASN A 288 -14.34 18.56 -31.91
CA ASN A 288 -12.94 18.94 -31.81
C ASN A 288 -12.01 17.96 -32.54
N PHE A 289 -11.84 18.17 -33.84
CA PHE A 289 -11.01 17.34 -34.71
C PHE A 289 -9.56 17.14 -34.22
N GLN A 290 -8.97 18.12 -33.52
CA GLN A 290 -7.58 18.01 -33.05
C GLN A 290 -7.38 16.83 -32.09
N ASN A 291 -8.41 16.48 -31.32
CA ASN A 291 -8.36 15.38 -30.35
C ASN A 291 -8.30 14.00 -31.02
N TYR A 292 -8.81 13.92 -32.25
CA TYR A 292 -8.90 12.68 -33.02
C TYR A 292 -7.85 12.56 -34.11
N LYS A 293 -7.16 13.65 -34.47
CA LYS A 293 -6.24 13.73 -35.60
C LYS A 293 -5.28 12.53 -35.68
N LYS A 294 -4.58 12.23 -34.59
CA LYS A 294 -3.62 11.10 -34.55
C LYS A 294 -4.28 9.75 -34.81
N LEU A 295 -5.45 9.51 -34.21
CA LEU A 295 -6.21 8.30 -34.41
C LEU A 295 -6.71 8.18 -35.85
N MET A 296 -7.22 9.29 -36.42
CA MET A 296 -7.70 9.35 -37.80
C MET A 296 -6.60 9.10 -38.81
N ASP A 297 -5.41 9.67 -38.59
CA ASP A 297 -4.23 9.44 -39.42
C ASP A 297 -3.84 7.95 -39.39
N GLU A 298 -3.85 7.31 -38.20
CA GLU A 298 -3.52 5.89 -38.02
C GLU A 298 -4.51 4.94 -38.73
N VAL A 299 -5.80 5.30 -38.81
CA VAL A 299 -6.82 4.49 -39.52
C VAL A 299 -7.03 4.90 -40.99
N GLY A 300 -6.23 5.85 -41.51
CA GLY A 300 -6.25 6.27 -42.91
C GLY A 300 -7.39 7.22 -43.31
N ILE A 301 -7.96 7.99 -42.37
CA ILE A 301 -8.96 9.03 -42.65
C ILE A 301 -8.22 10.35 -42.94
N SER A 302 -8.16 10.75 -44.22
CA SER A 302 -7.54 12.02 -44.60
C SER A 302 -8.38 13.22 -44.13
N SER A 303 -7.75 14.15 -43.41
CA SER A 303 -8.34 15.42 -42.91
C SER A 303 -9.03 16.26 -44.01
N THR A 304 -8.67 16.06 -45.29
CA THR A 304 -9.17 16.83 -46.43
C THR A 304 -10.60 16.51 -46.88
N ARG A 305 -11.25 15.44 -46.40
CA ARG A 305 -12.60 15.06 -46.88
C ARG A 305 -13.78 15.62 -46.07
N ILE A 306 -13.58 16.02 -44.81
CA ILE A 306 -14.72 16.29 -43.91
C ILE A 306 -15.23 17.75 -44.02
N GLY A 307 -14.44 18.67 -44.58
CA GLY A 307 -14.81 20.09 -44.70
C GLY A 307 -15.62 20.52 -45.93
N ARG A 308 -16.13 19.59 -46.78
CA ARG A 308 -16.72 19.96 -48.09
C ARG A 308 -18.24 19.80 -48.25
N ASN A 309 -18.98 19.29 -47.26
CA ASN A 309 -20.43 19.06 -47.41
C ASN A 309 -21.35 20.26 -47.07
N GLY A 310 -20.81 21.48 -46.97
CA GLY A 310 -21.58 22.72 -46.69
C GLY A 310 -21.85 23.62 -47.89
N SER A 311 -21.43 23.28 -49.10
CA SER A 311 -21.64 24.12 -50.30
C SER A 311 -22.87 23.67 -51.08
N THR A 312 -23.95 24.40 -50.87
CA THR A 312 -25.22 24.38 -51.58
C THR A 312 -25.12 24.26 -53.10
N LYS A 313 -26.06 23.47 -53.63
CA LYS A 313 -26.57 23.48 -55.01
C LYS A 313 -26.36 24.82 -55.74
N ARG A 314 -25.64 24.77 -56.85
CA ARG A 314 -25.96 25.59 -58.03
C ARG A 314 -26.02 24.69 -59.26
N ASN A 315 -27.22 24.21 -59.54
CA ASN A 315 -27.66 23.89 -60.89
C ASN A 315 -27.73 25.21 -61.69
N GLY A 316 -27.37 25.16 -62.97
CA GLY A 316 -27.89 26.15 -63.92
C GLY A 316 -26.94 26.55 -65.04
N ALA A 317 -27.20 25.94 -66.20
CA ALA A 317 -27.16 26.56 -67.51
C ALA A 317 -25.81 26.95 -68.14
N THR A 318 -25.44 26.11 -69.10
CA THR A 318 -24.88 26.45 -70.42
C THR A 318 -25.37 27.79 -71.00
N ASN A 319 -24.46 28.71 -71.33
CA ASN A 319 -24.27 29.28 -72.68
C ASN A 319 -23.46 30.59 -72.64
N GLY A 320 -22.63 30.78 -73.69
CA GLY A 320 -22.58 32.07 -74.38
C GLY A 320 -21.57 33.11 -73.88
N SER A 321 -20.37 33.02 -74.45
CA SER A 321 -19.52 34.12 -74.97
C SER A 321 -19.65 35.56 -74.45
N SER A 322 -18.46 36.14 -74.25
CA SER A 322 -18.12 37.58 -74.41
C SER A 322 -18.56 38.49 -73.26
N ARG A 323 -17.90 39.59 -72.91
CA ARG A 323 -16.60 40.22 -73.18
C ARG A 323 -16.58 41.38 -72.18
N ARG A 324 -15.40 41.65 -71.60
CA ARG A 324 -14.86 42.97 -71.20
C ARG A 324 -15.63 43.89 -70.22
N GLY A 325 -14.84 44.34 -69.24
CA GLY A 325 -14.86 45.70 -68.66
C GLY A 325 -15.83 45.83 -67.49
N GLY A 326 -15.48 46.36 -66.34
CA GLY A 326 -14.38 47.24 -65.96
C GLY A 326 -14.96 48.25 -64.97
N ASN A 327 -14.19 48.59 -63.93
CA ASN A 327 -14.39 49.73 -63.02
C ASN A 327 -15.61 49.66 -62.08
N MET A 328 -15.63 50.23 -60.87
CA MET A 328 -14.67 50.85 -59.93
C MET A 328 -15.55 51.37 -58.78
N ARG A 329 -14.93 51.67 -57.61
CA ARG A 329 -15.47 52.39 -56.44
C ARG A 329 -16.44 51.57 -55.57
N GLY A 330 -16.34 51.54 -54.26
CA GLY A 330 -15.72 52.38 -53.21
C GLY A 330 -16.55 52.04 -51.95
N ASN A 331 -16.23 52.31 -50.70
CA ASN A 331 -15.25 53.17 -50.05
C ASN A 331 -15.47 52.91 -48.54
N LYS A 332 -14.40 52.99 -47.72
CA LYS A 332 -14.40 53.38 -46.29
C LYS A 332 -15.06 52.41 -45.27
N GLN A 333 -14.57 52.26 -44.04
CA GLN A 333 -13.61 53.04 -43.26
C GLN A 333 -13.03 52.23 -42.09
N ASP A 334 -11.83 52.67 -41.72
CA ASP A 334 -10.87 52.28 -40.68
C ASP A 334 -11.36 52.03 -39.24
N GLY A 335 -10.56 51.27 -38.50
CA GLY A 335 -10.67 51.14 -37.04
C GLY A 335 -9.52 50.33 -36.40
N TYR A 336 -8.34 50.93 -36.37
CA TYR A 336 -7.15 50.72 -35.52
C TYR A 336 -6.89 49.40 -34.76
N VAL A 337 -5.72 48.85 -35.07
CA VAL A 337 -4.98 47.80 -34.36
C VAL A 337 -4.30 48.36 -33.10
N THR A 338 -4.47 47.70 -31.96
CA THR A 338 -3.48 47.70 -30.87
C THR A 338 -3.22 46.25 -30.44
N GLN A 339 -1.96 45.85 -30.55
CA GLN A 339 -1.42 44.56 -30.16
C GLN A 339 -1.45 44.40 -28.63
N VAL A 340 -1.93 43.27 -28.15
CA VAL A 340 -1.73 42.81 -26.76
C VAL A 340 -0.89 41.53 -26.83
N PRO A 341 0.31 41.50 -26.22
CA PRO A 341 1.10 40.27 -26.16
C PRO A 341 0.48 39.30 -25.15
N PRO A 342 0.64 37.98 -25.33
CA PRO A 342 0.15 37.00 -24.35
C PRO A 342 0.93 37.12 -23.03
N PRO A 343 0.30 36.81 -21.88
CA PRO A 343 0.96 36.88 -20.58
C PRO A 343 2.06 35.80 -20.45
N PRO A 344 3.12 36.05 -19.65
CA PRO A 344 4.21 35.11 -19.46
C PRO A 344 3.75 33.86 -18.70
N PRO A 345 4.44 32.72 -18.85
CA PRO A 345 4.08 31.49 -18.14
C PRO A 345 4.19 31.72 -16.63
N GLN A 346 3.10 31.43 -15.91
CA GLN A 346 3.06 31.44 -14.46
C GLN A 346 4.18 30.53 -13.94
N GLN A 347 5.04 31.15 -13.15
CA GLN A 347 6.17 30.53 -12.49
C GLN A 347 5.71 29.34 -11.67
N GLN A 348 6.47 28.26 -11.83
CA GLN A 348 6.54 27.13 -10.93
C GLN A 348 6.61 27.63 -9.48
N GLN A 349 5.58 27.35 -8.68
CA GLN A 349 5.78 27.23 -7.25
C GLN A 349 6.62 25.98 -7.03
N GLN A 350 7.91 26.21 -6.83
CA GLN A 350 8.81 25.34 -6.09
C GLN A 350 8.14 25.00 -4.76
N GLN A 351 7.52 23.83 -4.64
CA GLN A 351 7.50 23.15 -3.36
C GLN A 351 8.84 22.44 -3.24
N GLN A 352 9.71 23.06 -2.44
CA GLN A 352 10.98 22.51 -2.03
C GLN A 352 10.78 21.07 -1.54
N GLN A 353 11.56 20.20 -2.15
CA GLN A 353 11.93 18.91 -1.61
C GLN A 353 12.49 19.12 -0.20
N GLN A 354 11.89 18.46 0.80
CA GLN A 354 12.68 17.93 1.90
C GLN A 354 12.83 16.43 1.61
N GLN A 355 13.86 16.09 0.83
CA GLN A 355 14.48 14.78 0.92
C GLN A 355 15.16 14.73 2.28
N TYR A 356 14.52 14.11 3.27
CA TYR A 356 15.27 13.57 4.40
C TYR A 356 15.78 12.19 4.02
N PHE A 357 17.07 12.18 3.69
CA PHE A 357 17.92 10.99 3.71
C PHE A 357 17.79 10.32 5.09
N VAL A 358 17.28 9.09 5.13
CA VAL A 358 17.74 8.12 6.13
C VAL A 358 18.70 7.20 5.39
N GLN A 359 19.94 7.66 5.28
CA GLN A 359 21.07 6.83 4.88
C GLN A 359 21.33 5.82 5.99
N GLY A 360 21.47 4.55 5.60
CA GLY A 360 21.81 3.45 6.50
C GLY A 360 23.07 3.75 7.30
N ILE A 361 22.98 3.51 8.62
CA ILE A 361 24.14 3.43 9.49
C ILE A 361 24.83 2.10 9.17
N SER A 362 25.78 2.17 8.25
CA SER A 362 26.81 1.16 8.07
C SER A 362 27.95 1.47 9.05
N ASN A 363 28.27 0.52 9.92
CA ASN A 363 29.43 0.57 10.80
C ASN A 363 30.73 0.74 9.98
N PRO A 364 31.69 1.58 10.40
CA PRO A 364 33.00 1.61 9.78
C PRO A 364 33.87 0.45 10.30
N PRO A 365 34.79 -0.10 9.49
CA PRO A 365 35.73 -1.12 9.93
C PRO A 365 36.95 -0.45 10.57
N ALA A 366 37.31 -0.84 11.80
CA ALA A 366 38.60 -0.52 12.39
C ALA A 366 39.57 -1.68 12.16
N SER A 367 40.52 -1.42 11.26
CA SER A 367 41.67 -2.25 10.93
C SER A 367 42.71 -2.30 12.06
N LEU A 368 43.12 -3.52 12.41
CA LEU A 368 44.49 -3.98 12.67
C LEU A 368 45.49 -2.96 13.27
N GLN A 369 45.84 -3.15 14.54
CA GLN A 369 47.25 -3.15 14.94
C GLN A 369 47.50 -3.99 16.19
N GLN A 370 48.65 -4.67 16.14
CA GLN A 370 49.12 -5.77 16.97
C GLN A 370 49.56 -5.30 18.37
N GLY A 371 49.43 -6.18 19.36
CA GLY A 371 50.00 -6.01 20.69
C GLY A 371 49.80 -7.25 21.54
N GLN A 372 50.83 -8.10 21.58
CA GLN A 372 50.92 -9.34 22.34
C GLN A 372 50.84 -9.10 23.85
N HIS A 373 50.15 -9.96 24.61
CA HIS A 373 50.74 -10.80 25.67
C HIS A 373 49.68 -11.62 26.45
N SER A 374 50.16 -12.80 26.87
CA SER A 374 49.48 -14.05 27.22
C SER A 374 48.85 -14.11 28.64
N PRO A 375 48.10 -15.20 28.99
CA PRO A 375 47.06 -15.22 30.02
C PRO A 375 47.45 -15.91 31.33
N ILE A 376 46.67 -15.70 32.40
CA ILE A 376 46.69 -16.49 33.63
C ILE A 376 45.25 -16.77 34.09
N LYS A 377 44.90 -18.07 34.21
CA LYS A 377 43.80 -18.58 35.06
C LYS A 377 44.40 -19.02 36.41
N PRO A 378 43.57 -19.16 37.46
CA PRO A 378 43.52 -20.47 38.11
C PRO A 378 42.11 -21.00 38.42
N GLN A 379 42.03 -22.32 38.45
CA GLN A 379 40.93 -23.18 38.89
C GLN A 379 40.63 -23.03 40.39
N LEU A 380 39.38 -23.29 40.79
CA LEU A 380 39.06 -23.90 42.08
C LEU A 380 37.87 -24.86 41.91
N GLN A 381 37.97 -25.97 42.64
CA GLN A 381 37.45 -27.30 42.37
C GLN A 381 36.42 -27.72 43.44
N GLN A 382 35.41 -28.46 43.02
CA GLN A 382 34.58 -29.48 43.71
C GLN A 382 34.28 -29.35 45.22
N GLN A 383 33.00 -29.51 45.60
CA GLN A 383 32.47 -30.77 46.17
C GLN A 383 30.99 -30.70 46.65
N GLN A 384 30.36 -31.88 46.63
CA GLN A 384 29.24 -32.36 47.47
C GLN A 384 27.78 -32.31 46.97
N GLN A 385 27.48 -33.30 46.12
CA GLN A 385 26.48 -34.38 46.24
C GLN A 385 25.39 -34.40 47.35
N GLN A 386 24.22 -34.86 46.87
CA GLN A 386 23.17 -35.72 47.49
C GLN A 386 22.06 -35.07 48.33
N GLN A 387 20.81 -35.12 47.84
CA GLN A 387 19.71 -36.02 48.30
C GLN A 387 18.38 -35.72 47.58
N GLN A 388 17.84 -36.70 46.82
CA GLN A 388 16.56 -37.43 47.05
C GLN A 388 15.33 -36.83 46.32
N ARG A 389 14.88 -37.48 45.23
CA ARG A 389 13.68 -38.36 45.10
C ARG A 389 12.38 -37.65 45.52
N SER A 390 11.42 -37.39 44.63
CA SER A 390 10.32 -38.28 44.17
C SER A 390 9.46 -37.40 43.24
N GLY A 391 8.88 -37.76 42.09
CA GLY A 391 8.18 -38.97 41.65
C GLY A 391 7.09 -38.49 40.66
N SER A 392 7.17 -38.91 39.40
CA SER A 392 6.17 -38.62 38.36
C SER A 392 5.00 -39.62 38.44
N PRO A 393 3.75 -39.26 38.12
CA PRO A 393 2.72 -40.24 37.77
C PRO A 393 2.50 -40.34 36.25
N PRO A 394 1.98 -41.49 35.77
CA PRO A 394 1.92 -41.84 34.35
C PRO A 394 0.65 -41.35 33.65
N PHE A 395 0.73 -41.35 32.31
CA PHE A 395 -0.35 -41.19 31.35
C PHE A 395 -1.63 -41.95 31.75
N GLN A 396 -2.77 -41.25 31.82
CA GLN A 396 -4.10 -41.85 31.83
C GLN A 396 -4.88 -41.45 30.58
N ASN A 397 -5.10 -42.46 29.72
CA ASN A 397 -6.04 -42.46 28.61
C ASN A 397 -7.44 -41.99 29.07
N ARG A 398 -7.96 -40.92 28.47
CA ARG A 398 -9.42 -40.70 28.38
C ARG A 398 -9.82 -40.63 26.91
N TYR A 399 -10.52 -41.67 26.50
CA TYR A 399 -11.37 -41.70 25.31
C TYR A 399 -12.34 -40.51 25.34
N ILE A 400 -12.35 -39.69 24.28
CA ILE A 400 -13.42 -38.72 24.00
C ILE A 400 -14.09 -39.18 22.69
N PRO A 401 -15.42 -39.38 22.67
CA PRO A 401 -16.14 -39.92 21.52
C PRO A 401 -16.29 -38.86 20.40
N MET A 402 -16.20 -39.30 19.14
CA MET A 402 -16.34 -38.46 17.95
C MET A 402 -17.73 -37.81 17.85
N PRO A 403 -17.83 -36.50 17.54
CA PRO A 403 -19.06 -35.92 17.04
C PRO A 403 -19.22 -36.25 15.55
N GLN A 404 -20.37 -36.81 15.19
CA GLN A 404 -20.81 -36.99 13.81
C GLN A 404 -20.94 -35.62 13.12
N ALA A 405 -20.27 -35.44 11.98
CA ALA A 405 -20.43 -34.26 11.13
C ALA A 405 -21.07 -34.64 9.79
N PRO A 406 -21.93 -33.78 9.22
CA PRO A 406 -22.81 -34.12 8.11
C PRO A 406 -22.07 -34.10 6.77
N SER A 407 -22.57 -34.93 5.86
CA SER A 407 -22.18 -35.13 4.47
C SER A 407 -21.93 -33.82 3.71
N GLN A 408 -20.67 -33.50 3.41
CA GLN A 408 -20.30 -32.69 2.25
C GLN A 408 -18.93 -33.10 1.74
N TYR A 409 -18.90 -33.48 0.46
CA TYR A 409 -17.77 -34.05 -0.26
C TYR A 409 -16.53 -33.15 -0.22
N ASN A 410 -15.45 -33.62 0.39
CA ASN A 410 -14.10 -33.17 0.07
C ASN A 410 -13.16 -34.39 0.12
N ASN A 411 -12.53 -34.70 -1.00
CA ASN A 411 -11.59 -35.80 -1.17
C ASN A 411 -10.30 -35.56 -0.36
N VAL A 412 -10.35 -35.83 0.94
CA VAL A 412 -9.13 -35.94 1.76
C VAL A 412 -8.77 -37.43 1.79
N THR A 413 -7.68 -37.80 1.12
CA THR A 413 -7.20 -39.19 1.19
C THR A 413 -6.79 -39.53 2.64
N PRO A 414 -6.91 -40.80 3.07
CA PRO A 414 -6.45 -41.21 4.41
C PRO A 414 -4.99 -40.79 4.71
N GLN A 415 -4.15 -40.70 3.68
CA GLN A 415 -2.80 -40.17 3.76
C GLN A 415 -2.74 -38.66 4.04
N MET A 416 -3.60 -37.84 3.42
CA MET A 416 -3.68 -36.41 3.73
C MET A 416 -4.18 -36.16 5.15
N TYR A 417 -5.18 -36.91 5.61
CA TYR A 417 -5.68 -36.80 6.98
C TYR A 417 -4.60 -37.15 8.03
N MET A 418 -3.86 -38.24 7.80
CA MET A 418 -2.70 -38.60 8.64
C MET A 418 -1.63 -37.51 8.62
N LYS A 419 -1.30 -36.94 7.46
CA LYS A 419 -0.28 -35.89 7.34
C LYS A 419 -0.69 -34.61 8.07
N GLN A 420 -1.98 -34.26 8.05
CA GLN A 420 -2.54 -33.11 8.76
C GLN A 420 -2.54 -33.33 10.28
N MET A 421 -2.90 -34.54 10.74
CA MET A 421 -2.79 -34.94 12.15
C MET A 421 -1.35 -34.88 12.66
N TYR A 422 -0.38 -35.41 11.91
CA TYR A 422 1.04 -35.31 12.27
C TYR A 422 1.54 -33.86 12.32
N ALA A 423 1.10 -33.01 11.38
CA ALA A 423 1.44 -31.59 11.38
C ALA A 423 0.87 -30.85 12.61
N GLN A 424 -0.39 -31.12 12.98
CA GLN A 424 -0.98 -30.56 14.20
C GLN A 424 -0.26 -31.03 15.46
N GLN A 425 0.12 -32.31 15.54
CA GLN A 425 0.86 -32.84 16.68
C GLN A 425 2.24 -32.19 16.83
N GLN A 426 2.96 -31.98 15.72
CA GLN A 426 4.24 -31.25 15.74
C GLN A 426 4.08 -29.79 16.16
N ALA A 427 3.02 -29.11 15.69
CA ALA A 427 2.72 -27.74 16.10
C ALA A 427 2.43 -27.64 17.60
N GLN A 428 1.69 -28.59 18.18
CA GLN A 428 1.44 -28.63 19.62
C GLN A 428 2.71 -28.88 20.44
N ILE A 429 3.61 -29.76 19.98
CA ILE A 429 4.89 -30.02 20.64
C ILE A 429 5.79 -28.77 20.61
N GLN A 430 5.86 -28.06 19.47
CA GLN A 430 6.61 -26.81 19.39
C GLN A 430 6.03 -25.72 20.31
N GLN A 431 4.70 -25.60 20.37
CA GLN A 431 4.04 -24.64 21.26
C GLN A 431 4.31 -24.94 22.74
N GLN A 432 4.26 -26.22 23.15
CA GLN A 432 4.63 -26.68 24.50
C GLN A 432 6.10 -26.37 24.83
N PHE A 433 7.02 -26.63 23.89
CA PHE A 433 8.44 -26.34 24.09
C PHE A 433 8.71 -24.84 24.22
N TYR A 434 8.03 -24.01 23.42
CA TYR A 434 8.13 -22.55 23.49
C TYR A 434 7.60 -22.01 24.83
N LEU A 435 6.45 -22.50 25.31
CA LEU A 435 5.88 -22.14 26.61
C LEU A 435 6.80 -22.55 27.78
N GLN A 436 7.42 -23.74 27.71
CA GLN A 436 8.36 -24.19 28.73
C GLN A 436 9.64 -23.35 28.75
N GLN A 437 10.13 -22.92 27.58
CA GLN A 437 11.30 -22.05 27.49
C GLN A 437 11.00 -20.65 28.05
N GLN A 438 9.81 -20.10 27.81
CA GLN A 438 9.36 -18.84 28.44
C GLN A 438 9.29 -18.95 29.97
N GLN A 439 8.74 -20.06 30.51
CA GLN A 439 8.68 -20.24 31.96
C GLN A 439 10.08 -20.35 32.60
N GLN A 440 11.03 -21.02 31.95
CA GLN A 440 12.41 -21.08 32.45
C GLN A 440 13.10 -19.71 32.42
N GLN A 441 12.88 -18.91 31.37
CA GLN A 441 13.43 -17.55 31.30
C GLN A 441 12.82 -16.63 32.38
N GLN A 442 11.51 -16.72 32.63
CA GLN A 442 10.87 -15.97 33.72
C GLN A 442 11.40 -16.39 35.10
N GLN A 443 11.61 -17.68 35.36
CA GLN A 443 12.17 -18.14 36.64
C GLN A 443 13.62 -17.68 36.84
N GLN A 444 14.44 -17.65 35.77
CA GLN A 444 15.81 -17.12 35.86
C GLN A 444 15.83 -15.61 36.10
N GLN A 445 14.92 -14.84 35.47
CA GLN A 445 14.80 -13.41 35.73
C GLN A 445 14.32 -13.11 37.16
N GLN A 446 13.41 -13.92 37.71
CA GLN A 446 12.96 -13.77 39.11
C GLN A 446 14.05 -14.08 40.14
N GLN A 447 15.01 -14.96 39.84
CA GLN A 447 16.14 -15.25 40.75
C GLN A 447 17.24 -14.17 40.74
N GLN A 448 17.27 -13.29 39.75
CA GLN A 448 18.27 -12.22 39.63
C GLN A 448 17.74 -10.84 40.02
N MET A 449 16.43 -10.67 40.18
CA MET A 449 15.83 -9.40 40.58
C MET A 449 16.05 -9.08 42.06
N SER A 450 16.45 -7.84 42.31
CA SER A 450 16.45 -7.27 43.66
C SER A 450 15.03 -7.23 44.25
N PRO A 451 14.86 -7.23 45.59
CA PRO A 451 13.55 -7.12 46.22
C PRO A 451 12.74 -5.89 45.78
N GLN A 452 13.42 -4.80 45.39
CA GLN A 452 12.80 -3.60 44.84
C GLN A 452 12.24 -3.83 43.44
N GLU A 453 12.96 -4.52 42.55
CA GLU A 453 12.48 -4.83 41.20
C GLU A 453 11.28 -5.79 41.24
N PHE A 454 11.28 -6.74 42.19
CA PHE A 454 10.14 -7.62 42.41
C PHE A 454 8.89 -6.86 42.87
N ALA A 455 9.04 -5.87 43.77
CA ALA A 455 7.94 -5.04 44.23
C ALA A 455 7.35 -4.18 43.10
N VAL A 456 8.20 -3.60 42.25
CA VAL A 456 7.75 -2.85 41.06
C VAL A 456 7.00 -3.76 40.09
N MET A 457 7.48 -4.99 39.87
CA MET A 457 6.80 -5.95 38.99
C MET A 457 5.40 -6.31 39.48
N GLN A 458 5.22 -6.57 40.78
CA GLN A 458 3.87 -6.80 41.37
C GLN A 458 2.96 -5.59 41.20
N GLN A 459 3.47 -4.38 41.39
CA GLN A 459 2.69 -3.16 41.23
C GLN A 459 2.25 -2.96 39.77
N LEU A 460 3.10 -3.31 38.80
CA LEU A 460 2.80 -3.24 37.37
C LEU A 460 1.77 -4.29 36.93
N GLU A 461 1.77 -5.48 37.54
CA GLU A 461 0.77 -6.52 37.29
C GLU A 461 -0.60 -6.10 37.81
N GLN A 462 -0.66 -5.51 39.01
CA GLN A 462 -1.91 -4.95 39.56
C GLN A 462 -2.47 -3.81 38.68
N LEU A 463 -1.62 -2.91 38.17
CA LEU A 463 -2.05 -1.84 37.26
C LEU A 463 -2.53 -2.37 35.92
N SER A 464 -1.92 -3.42 35.38
CA SER A 464 -2.36 -4.08 34.14
C SER A 464 -3.73 -4.73 34.30
N LEU A 465 -3.96 -5.44 35.42
CA LEU A 465 -5.24 -6.06 35.74
C LEU A 465 -6.32 -5.01 35.98
N SER A 466 -5.98 -3.89 36.62
CA SER A 466 -6.91 -2.77 36.84
C SER A 466 -7.27 -2.05 35.54
N SER A 467 -6.32 -1.90 34.61
CA SER A 467 -6.55 -1.29 33.29
C SER A 467 -7.40 -2.19 32.38
N ALA A 468 -7.24 -3.51 32.49
CA ALA A 468 -8.08 -4.48 31.78
C ALA A 468 -9.51 -4.56 32.37
N ALA A 469 -9.68 -4.29 33.67
CA ALA A 469 -10.99 -4.26 34.34
C ALA A 469 -11.76 -2.95 34.10
N LEU A 470 -11.07 -1.84 33.83
CA LEU A 470 -11.66 -0.56 33.45
C LEU A 470 -11.85 -0.50 31.93
N GLY A 471 -12.79 -1.31 31.43
CA GLY A 471 -13.27 -1.21 30.06
C GLY A 471 -13.63 0.23 29.71
N TYR A 472 -13.09 0.73 28.59
CA TYR A 472 -13.28 2.06 28.04
C TYR A 472 -14.76 2.49 28.05
N ASN A 473 -15.15 3.27 29.06
CA ASN A 473 -16.34 4.10 28.99
C ASN A 473 -15.94 5.46 28.45
N SER A 474 -16.50 5.75 27.28
CA SER A 474 -16.44 7.00 26.52
C SER A 474 -16.51 8.24 27.42
N ASN A 475 -15.54 9.14 27.31
CA ASN A 475 -15.66 10.48 27.87
C ASN A 475 -16.41 11.39 26.86
N PRO A 476 -17.59 11.95 27.22
CA PRO A 476 -18.36 12.81 26.33
C PRO A 476 -17.72 14.21 26.29
N GLY A 477 -17.04 14.57 25.19
CA GLY A 477 -16.36 15.87 25.11
C GLY A 477 -15.93 16.39 23.74
N THR A 478 -16.25 15.74 22.62
CA THR A 478 -15.88 16.23 21.27
C THR A 478 -17.12 16.58 20.44
N PRO A 479 -17.21 17.81 19.87
CA PRO A 479 -18.29 18.16 18.94
C PRO A 479 -18.20 17.32 17.67
N THR A 480 -19.38 17.01 17.12
CA THR A 480 -19.65 16.19 15.92
C THR A 480 -18.76 16.44 14.72
#